data_AF-K2E986-F1
#
_entry.id   AF-K2E986-F1
#
_cell.length_a   1.000
_cell.length_b   1.000
_cell.length_c   1.000
_cell.angle_alpha   90.00
_cell.angle_beta   90.00
_cell.angle_gamma   90.00
#
_symmetry.space_group_name_H-M   'P 1'
#
loop_
_entity.id
_entity.type
_entity.pdbx_description
1 polymer ?
#
loop_
_entity_poly.entity_id
_entity_poly.type
_entity_poly.pdbx_seq_one_letter_code
_entity_poly.pdbx_strand_id
1 'polypeptide(L)'
;MSEKENKVVSLSGARDKEKAADKQDKTEAPVVYCSFCGRPNHMVLKMVQGPGVNICSECTMICLQYLILEDRVPSSEAQRVIDAFWRGFKK
;
A
#
# COMPACT_ATOMS: atom_id res chain seq x y z
N MET A 1 21.55 -10.87 7.94
CA MET A 1 20.87 -9.85 8.76
C MET A 1 19.89 -9.16 7.80
N SER A 2 18.61 -9.50 7.90
CA SER A 2 17.64 -9.38 6.80
C SER A 2 17.52 -7.97 6.25
N GLU A 3 17.84 -7.80 4.97
CA GLU A 3 17.57 -6.59 4.20
C GLU A 3 16.06 -6.36 4.19
N LYS A 4 15.58 -5.41 5.00
CA LYS A 4 14.20 -4.99 5.02
C LYS A 4 13.94 -4.19 3.73
N GLU A 5 13.61 -4.86 2.64
CA GLU A 5 13.14 -4.20 1.42
C GLU A 5 11.92 -3.33 1.75
N ASN A 6 12.03 -2.05 1.41
CA ASN A 6 11.02 -1.05 1.74
C ASN A 6 9.80 -1.21 0.82
N LYS A 7 8.88 -2.07 1.22
CA LYS A 7 7.67 -2.45 0.47
C LYS A 7 6.47 -1.50 0.63
N VAL A 8 6.67 -0.34 1.26
CA VAL A 8 5.65 0.70 1.42
C VAL A 8 5.88 1.79 0.37
N VAL A 9 4.87 2.03 -0.47
CA VAL A 9 4.86 3.13 -1.44
C VAL A 9 4.02 4.26 -0.87
N SER A 10 4.63 5.41 -0.59
CA SER A 10 3.95 6.60 -0.10
C SER A 10 3.52 7.50 -1.26
N LEU A 11 2.23 7.79 -1.38
CA LEU A 11 1.69 8.70 -2.40
C LEU A 11 1.72 10.19 -1.98
N SER A 12 2.00 10.46 -0.71
CA SER A 12 2.03 11.81 -0.16
C SER A 12 3.33 12.54 -0.53
N GLY A 13 3.22 13.58 -1.36
CA GLY A 13 4.22 14.64 -1.40
C GLY A 13 4.31 15.32 -0.03
N ALA A 14 5.52 15.67 0.39
CA ALA A 14 5.83 16.25 1.70
C ALA A 14 4.91 17.44 2.08
N ARG A 15 4.61 17.55 3.39
CA ARG A 15 3.67 18.44 4.13
C ARG A 15 2.34 17.70 4.39
N ASP A 16 2.02 17.19 5.56
CA ASP A 16 2.26 17.68 6.92
C ASP A 16 2.42 16.51 7.91
N LYS A 17 3.34 16.68 8.87
CA LYS A 17 3.46 15.85 10.07
C LYS A 17 2.33 16.24 11.02
N GLU A 18 1.30 15.41 11.15
CA GLU A 18 0.43 15.48 12.32
C GLU A 18 0.44 14.14 13.06
N LYS A 19 0.81 14.23 14.34
CA LYS A 19 1.09 13.15 15.28
C LYS A 19 -0.13 12.24 15.51
N ALA A 20 0.11 10.93 15.53
CA ALA A 20 -0.59 10.03 16.45
C ALA A 20 0.45 9.13 17.14
N ALA A 21 0.32 9.05 18.45
CA ALA A 21 1.30 8.55 19.39
C ALA A 21 1.39 7.01 19.41
N ASP A 22 2.62 6.49 19.48
CA ASP A 22 2.99 5.54 20.54
C ASP A 22 4.50 5.63 20.79
N LYS A 23 4.87 5.56 22.06
CA LYS A 23 6.23 5.81 22.55
C LYS A 23 6.95 4.46 22.69
N GLN A 24 7.67 4.03 21.66
CA GLN A 24 8.68 2.97 21.83
C GLN A 24 9.98 3.25 21.07
N ASP A 25 11.05 3.18 21.86
CA ASP A 25 12.47 3.27 21.55
C ASP A 25 12.97 2.02 20.80
N LYS A 26 14.01 2.21 19.95
CA LYS A 26 14.79 1.24 19.14
C LYS A 26 14.38 1.00 17.68
N THR A 27 15.02 1.77 16.79
CA THR A 27 15.64 1.30 15.52
C THR A 27 14.83 0.37 14.58
N GLU A 28 13.51 0.51 14.48
CA GLU A 28 12.72 -0.18 13.46
C GLU A 28 11.77 0.79 12.75
N ALA A 29 11.67 0.66 11.42
CA ALA A 29 10.74 1.46 10.62
C ALA A 29 9.30 1.28 11.15
N PRO A 30 8.48 2.35 11.17
CA PRO A 30 7.13 2.29 11.73
C PRO A 30 6.31 1.19 11.06
N VAL A 31 5.70 0.31 11.87
CA VAL A 31 4.77 -0.70 11.38
C VAL A 31 3.48 -0.01 10.98
N VAL A 32 3.12 -0.11 9.71
CA VAL A 32 1.85 0.41 9.18
C VAL A 32 0.91 -0.74 8.89
N TYR A 33 -0.38 -0.53 9.10
CA TYR A 33 -1.43 -1.54 8.97
C TYR A 33 -2.36 -1.20 7.81
N CYS A 34 -2.82 -2.21 7.09
CA CYS A 34 -3.85 -2.06 6.07
C CYS A 34 -5.18 -1.69 6.73
N SER A 35 -5.83 -0.62 6.26
CA SER A 35 -7.12 -0.15 6.77
C SER A 35 -8.28 -1.11 6.46
N PHE A 36 -8.09 -2.05 5.53
CA PHE A 36 -9.15 -2.99 5.09
C PHE A 36 -9.04 -4.36 5.77
N CYS A 37 -7.87 -4.99 5.75
CA CYS A 37 -7.68 -6.34 6.31
C CYS A 37 -6.95 -6.37 7.66
N GLY A 38 -6.45 -5.22 8.15
CA GLY A 38 -5.72 -5.13 9.43
C GLY A 38 -4.32 -5.76 9.42
N ARG A 39 -3.84 -6.31 8.30
CA ARG A 39 -2.51 -6.92 8.24
C ARG A 39 -1.41 -5.84 8.25
N PRO A 40 -0.29 -6.07 8.96
CA PRO A 40 0.85 -5.16 8.99
C PRO A 40 1.68 -5.25 7.70
N ASN A 41 2.44 -4.19 7.41
CA ASN A 41 3.31 -4.09 6.24
C ASN A 41 4.22 -5.31 6.07
N HIS A 42 4.84 -5.82 7.13
CA HIS A 42 5.75 -6.96 7.07
C HIS A 42 5.09 -8.28 6.60
N MET A 43 3.77 -8.43 6.73
CA MET A 43 3.04 -9.63 6.27
C MET A 43 2.50 -9.54 4.83
N VAL A 44 2.58 -8.37 4.19
CA VAL A 44 2.05 -8.18 2.83
C VAL A 44 3.18 -7.97 1.82
N LEU A 45 2.95 -8.26 0.55
CA LEU A 45 3.95 -8.07 -0.51
C LEU A 45 4.24 -6.59 -0.74
N LYS A 46 3.18 -5.78 -0.83
CA LYS A 46 3.25 -4.33 -1.00
C LYS A 46 2.17 -3.65 -0.18
N MET A 47 2.49 -2.46 0.30
CA MET A 47 1.53 -1.57 0.94
C MET A 47 1.62 -0.18 0.32
N VAL A 48 0.47 0.43 0.15
CA VAL A 48 0.33 1.79 -0.36
C VAL A 48 -0.14 2.65 0.80
N GLN A 49 0.59 3.71 1.08
CA GLN A 49 0.28 4.66 2.14
C GLN A 49 -0.19 5.98 1.52
N GLY A 50 -1.46 6.31 1.77
CA GLY A 50 -2.09 7.57 1.39
C GLY A 50 -2.35 8.47 2.60
N PRO A 51 -2.95 9.66 2.39
CA PRO A 51 -3.34 10.54 3.48
C PRO A 51 -4.47 9.90 4.30
N GLY A 52 -4.14 9.41 5.50
CA GLY A 52 -5.11 8.84 6.45
C GLY A 52 -5.60 7.43 6.14
N VAL A 53 -5.14 6.79 5.06
CA VAL A 53 -5.55 5.44 4.65
C VAL A 53 -4.40 4.65 4.07
N ASN A 54 -4.33 3.37 4.41
CA ASN A 54 -3.32 2.45 3.89
C ASN A 54 -4.01 1.22 3.30
N ILE A 55 -3.55 0.76 2.14
CA ILE A 55 -4.10 -0.43 1.47
C ILE A 55 -2.99 -1.39 1.05
N CYS A 56 -3.17 -2.69 1.29
CA CYS A 56 -2.21 -3.71 0.85
C CYS A 56 -2.53 -4.22 -0.56
N SER A 57 -1.57 -4.93 -1.16
CA SER A 57 -1.70 -5.51 -2.49
C SER A 57 -2.90 -6.45 -2.62
N GLU A 58 -3.17 -7.31 -1.63
CA GLU A 58 -4.28 -8.27 -1.66
C GLU A 58 -5.64 -7.56 -1.66
N CYS A 59 -5.81 -6.56 -0.77
CA CYS A 59 -7.03 -5.75 -0.76
C CYS A 59 -7.22 -4.98 -2.06
N THR A 60 -6.14 -4.47 -2.65
CA THR A 60 -6.21 -3.77 -3.95
C THR A 60 -6.71 -4.70 -5.06
N MET A 61 -6.22 -5.95 -5.10
CA MET A 61 -6.67 -6.94 -6.08
C MET A 61 -8.14 -7.31 -5.90
N ILE A 62 -8.60 -7.48 -4.66
CA ILE A 62 -10.02 -7.75 -4.36
C ILE A 62 -10.89 -6.58 -4.80
N CYS A 63 -10.50 -5.35 -4.46
CA CYS A 63 -11.22 -4.14 -4.89
C CYS A 63 -11.29 -4.04 -6.41
N LEU A 64 -10.18 -4.28 -7.11
CA LEU A 64 -10.15 -4.25 -8.57
C LEU A 64 -11.04 -5.33 -9.18
N GLN A 65 -11.01 -6.56 -8.64
CA GLN A 65 -11.87 -7.64 -9.09
C GLN A 65 -13.35 -7.26 -8.99
N TYR A 66 -13.76 -6.62 -7.89
CA TYR A 66 -15.12 -6.14 -7.72
C TYR A 66 -15.48 -5.08 -8.76
N LEU A 67 -14.60 -4.09 -9.00
CA LEU A 67 -14.82 -3.04 -9.99
C LEU A 67 -14.93 -3.57 -11.43
N ILE A 68 -14.20 -4.63 -11.76
CA ILE A 68 -14.30 -5.31 -13.05
C ILE A 68 -15.64 -6.04 -13.18
N LEU A 69 -16.08 -6.74 -12.12
CA LEU A 69 -17.35 -7.50 -12.13
C LEU A 69 -18.59 -6.60 -12.22
N GLU A 70 -18.51 -5.38 -11.68
CA GLU A 70 -19.59 -4.38 -11.80
C GLU A 70 -19.51 -3.54 -13.10
N ASP A 71 -18.66 -3.91 -14.07
CA ASP A 71 -18.40 -3.15 -15.30
C ASP A 71 -18.04 -1.67 -15.07
N ARG A 72 -17.54 -1.33 -13.86
CA ARG A 72 -17.08 0.03 -13.52
C ARG A 72 -15.72 0.34 -14.12
N VAL A 73 -14.90 -0.70 -14.34
CA VAL A 73 -13.57 -0.60 -14.93
C VAL A 73 -13.41 -1.72 -15.97
N PRO A 74 -13.25 -1.41 -17.27
CA PRO A 74 -12.94 -2.41 -18.28
C PRO A 74 -11.63 -3.13 -17.97
N SER A 75 -11.55 -4.44 -18.22
CA SER A 75 -10.36 -5.26 -17.96
C SER A 75 -9.09 -4.73 -18.66
N SER A 76 -9.23 -4.16 -19.85
CA SER A 76 -8.14 -3.53 -20.60
C SER A 76 -7.58 -2.27 -19.94
N GLU A 77 -8.42 -1.52 -19.22
CA GLU A 77 -8.02 -0.32 -18.49
C GLU A 77 -7.46 -0.67 -17.10
N ALA A 78 -8.06 -1.66 -16.44
CA ALA A 78 -7.56 -2.21 -15.18
C ALA A 78 -6.09 -2.63 -15.26
N GLN A 79 -5.71 -3.34 -16.33
CA GLN A 79 -4.32 -3.78 -16.53
C GLN A 79 -3.35 -2.60 -16.68
N ARG A 80 -3.76 -1.53 -17.35
CA ARG A 80 -2.93 -0.32 -17.51
C ARG A 80 -2.69 0.40 -16.18
N VAL A 81 -3.74 0.48 -15.35
CA VAL A 81 -3.64 1.07 -14.01
C VAL A 81 -2.72 0.23 -13.12
N ILE A 82 -2.82 -1.10 -13.16
CA ILE A 82 -1.90 -2.00 -12.47
C ILE A 82 -0.46 -1.77 -12.97
N ASP A 83 -0.24 -1.77 -14.28
CA ASP A 83 1.11 -1.59 -14.81
C ASP A 83 1.69 -0.23 -14.41
N ALA A 84 0.90 0.85 -14.47
CA ALA A 84 1.32 2.18 -14.05
C ALA A 84 1.69 2.23 -12.56
N PHE A 85 0.90 1.59 -11.73
CA PHE A 85 1.06 1.62 -10.27
C PHE A 85 2.22 0.73 -9.78
N TRP A 86 2.44 -0.43 -10.41
CA TRP A 86 3.47 -1.39 -10.04
C TRP A 86 4.78 -1.24 -10.84
N ARG A 87 4.87 -0.30 -11.80
CA ARG A 87 6.06 0.00 -12.62
C ARG A 87 7.33 0.33 -11.83
N GLY A 88 7.22 0.75 -10.58
CA GLY A 88 8.36 1.02 -9.69
C GLY A 88 9.13 -0.22 -9.19
N PHE A 89 8.79 -1.43 -9.65
CA PHE A 89 9.40 -2.68 -9.17
C PHE A 89 10.47 -3.29 -10.06
N LYS A 90 10.81 -2.66 -11.19
CA LYS A 90 12.04 -3.02 -11.92
C LYS A 90 13.24 -2.45 -11.16
N LYS A 91 13.79 -3.24 -10.25
CA LYS A 91 15.21 -3.17 -9.89
C LYS A 91 15.93 -4.30 -10.62
#